data_AF-A0A925VK27-F1
#
_entry.id   AF-A0A925VK27-F1
#
_cell.length_a   1.000
_cell.length_b   1.000
_cell.length_c   1.000
_cell.angle_alpha   90.00
_cell.angle_beta   90.00
_cell.angle_gamma   90.00
#
_symmetry.space_group_name_H-M   'P 1'
#
loop_
_entity.id
_entity.type
_entity.pdbx_description
1 polymer ?
#
loop_
_entity_poly.entity_id
_entity_poly.type
_entity_poly.pdbx_seq_one_letter_code
_entity_poly.pdbx_strand_id
1 'polypeptide(L)'
;MAAISSAPQQRDESARRTRPRHRGWRALLTVLLIGCDMLAVNSAFISTFALRYAIDFAQYQPPAASTWLVFLALFNAAFALAFATNGLYTLRRGISRIDESGKLLIAVSIGTLSVFLINTLLTQFRYEAVPLPAATLAWGWAGALALVL
;
A
#
# COMPACT_ATOMS: atom_id res chain seq x y z
N MET A 1 -9.68 8.88 -69.76
CA MET A 1 -9.41 9.89 -68.72
C MET A 1 -10.61 9.92 -67.78
N ALA A 2 -10.50 9.35 -66.59
CA ALA A 2 -11.57 9.36 -65.59
C ALA A 2 -11.10 10.17 -64.38
N ALA A 3 -11.79 11.28 -64.10
CA ALA A 3 -11.52 12.15 -62.97
C ALA A 3 -12.21 11.58 -61.72
N ILE A 4 -11.44 11.14 -60.73
CA ILE A 4 -11.94 10.73 -59.43
C ILE A 4 -11.81 11.93 -58.49
N SER A 5 -12.93 12.61 -58.27
CA SER A 5 -13.09 13.65 -57.26
C SER A 5 -13.24 12.99 -55.88
N SER A 6 -12.16 12.95 -55.10
CA SER A 6 -12.18 12.56 -53.69
C SER A 6 -12.19 13.81 -52.80
N ALA A 7 -13.39 14.23 -52.40
CA ALA A 7 -13.56 15.25 -51.37
C ALA A 7 -12.95 14.76 -50.03
N PRO A 8 -12.23 15.59 -49.28
CA PRO A 8 -11.71 15.21 -47.97
C PRO A 8 -12.85 15.18 -46.95
N GLN A 9 -12.93 14.05 -46.27
CA GLN A 9 -13.93 13.67 -45.27
C GLN A 9 -13.78 14.54 -44.01
N GLN A 10 -14.57 15.62 -43.89
CA GLN A 10 -14.74 16.41 -42.65
C GLN A 10 -15.45 15.61 -41.54
N ARG A 11 -14.85 14.51 -41.04
CA ARG A 11 -15.42 13.70 -39.95
C ARG A 11 -14.52 13.52 -38.72
N ASP A 12 -13.43 14.28 -38.62
CA ASP A 12 -12.50 14.13 -37.49
C ASP A 12 -12.56 15.24 -36.42
N GLU A 13 -13.33 16.31 -36.59
CA GLU A 13 -13.32 17.43 -35.63
C GLU A 13 -14.39 17.36 -34.52
N SER A 14 -15.41 16.51 -34.64
CA SER A 14 -16.51 16.46 -33.66
C SER A 14 -16.27 15.49 -32.48
N ALA A 15 -15.21 14.68 -32.48
CA ALA A 15 -14.91 13.73 -31.41
C ALA A 15 -14.15 14.33 -30.21
N ARG A 16 -14.04 15.67 -30.12
CA ARG A 16 -13.23 16.36 -29.11
C ARG A 16 -13.98 16.84 -27.86
N ARG A 17 -15.22 16.43 -27.62
CA ARG A 17 -15.95 16.89 -26.43
C ARG A 17 -16.38 15.74 -25.52
N THR A 18 -15.97 15.86 -24.25
CA THR A 18 -16.41 15.14 -23.05
C THR A 18 -15.76 13.79 -22.70
N ARG A 19 -14.50 13.79 -22.21
CA ARG A 19 -14.10 12.81 -21.16
C ARG A 19 -13.18 13.39 -20.07
N PRO A 20 -13.58 14.41 -19.29
CA PRO A 20 -12.85 14.79 -18.08
C PRO A 20 -13.27 13.97 -16.84
N ARG A 21 -14.43 13.31 -16.88
CA ARG A 21 -15.04 12.64 -15.70
C ARG A 21 -14.32 11.35 -15.26
N HIS A 22 -13.47 10.78 -16.12
CA HIS A 22 -12.81 9.50 -15.85
C HIS A 22 -11.59 9.62 -14.92
N ARG A 23 -10.92 10.79 -14.85
CA ARG A 23 -9.68 10.96 -14.08
C ARG A 23 -9.95 11.10 -12.58
N GLY A 24 -10.94 11.91 -12.19
CA GLY A 24 -11.34 12.07 -10.79
C GLY A 24 -11.91 10.78 -10.19
N TRP A 25 -12.75 10.06 -10.94
CA TRP A 25 -13.29 8.76 -10.50
C TRP A 25 -12.19 7.70 -10.34
N ARG A 26 -11.23 7.63 -11.28
CA ARG A 26 -10.06 6.75 -11.13
C ARG A 26 -9.24 7.09 -9.89
N ALA A 27 -8.96 8.37 -9.66
CA ALA A 27 -8.22 8.81 -8.48
C ALA A 27 -8.96 8.44 -7.18
N LEU A 28 -10.28 8.63 -7.13
CA LEU A 28 -11.08 8.24 -5.96
C LEU A 28 -11.05 6.72 -5.71
N LEU A 29 -11.19 5.90 -6.76
CA LEU A 29 -11.09 4.45 -6.64
C LEU A 29 -9.68 4.02 -6.19
N THR A 30 -8.63 4.67 -6.69
CA THR A 30 -7.25 4.40 -6.26
C THR A 30 -7.07 4.75 -4.78
N VAL A 31 -7.56 5.90 -4.33
CA VAL A 31 -7.49 6.30 -2.91
C VAL A 31 -8.26 5.33 -2.04
N LEU A 32 -9.43 4.89 -2.47
CA LEU A 32 -10.23 3.90 -1.74
C LEU A 32 -9.50 2.56 -1.64
N LEU A 33 -8.87 2.10 -2.74
CA LEU A 33 -8.09 0.87 -2.76
C LEU A 33 -6.88 0.96 -1.83
N ILE A 34 -6.13 2.06 -1.86
CA ILE A 34 -5.05 2.36 -0.90
C ILE A 34 -5.59 2.26 0.54
N GLY A 35 -6.75 2.86 0.80
CA GLY A 35 -7.40 2.81 2.11
C GLY A 35 -7.72 1.38 2.54
N CYS A 36 -8.29 0.56 1.65
CA CYS A 36 -8.57 -0.85 1.93
C CYS A 36 -7.29 -1.65 2.21
N ASP A 37 -6.24 -1.47 1.39
CA ASP A 37 -4.96 -2.16 1.59
C ASP A 37 -4.32 -1.76 2.92
N MET A 38 -4.37 -0.47 3.28
CA MET A 38 -3.90 0.00 4.58
C MET A 38 -4.70 -0.63 5.73
N LEU A 39 -6.03 -0.70 5.63
CA LEU A 39 -6.87 -1.34 6.64
C LEU A 39 -6.57 -2.83 6.77
N ALA A 40 -6.34 -3.53 5.66
CA ALA A 40 -5.96 -4.93 5.65
C ALA A 40 -4.61 -5.15 6.35
N VAL A 41 -3.59 -4.34 6.03
CA VAL A 41 -2.29 -4.41 6.71
C VAL A 41 -2.44 -4.08 8.20
N ASN A 42 -3.08 -2.98 8.57
CA ASN A 42 -3.24 -2.61 9.98
C ASN A 42 -4.02 -3.67 10.75
N SER A 43 -5.09 -4.22 10.19
CA SER A 43 -5.86 -5.30 10.83
C SER A 43 -5.04 -6.58 11.01
N ALA A 44 -4.16 -6.93 10.06
CA ALA A 44 -3.23 -8.05 10.22
C ALA A 44 -2.31 -7.88 11.43
N PHE A 45 -1.66 -6.71 11.53
CA PHE A 45 -0.70 -6.43 12.61
C PHE A 45 -1.40 -6.25 13.95
N ILE A 46 -2.56 -5.58 14.00
CA ILE A 46 -3.36 -5.42 15.22
C ILE A 46 -3.87 -6.78 15.72
N SER A 47 -4.38 -7.63 14.82
CA SER A 47 -4.86 -8.97 15.18
C SER A 47 -3.71 -9.82 15.73
N THR A 48 -2.54 -9.76 15.09
CA THR A 48 -1.35 -10.46 15.56
C THR A 48 -0.91 -9.97 16.93
N PHE A 49 -0.89 -8.64 17.13
CA PHE A 49 -0.58 -8.04 18.42
C PHE A 49 -1.55 -8.49 19.50
N ALA A 50 -2.86 -8.43 19.25
CA ALA A 50 -3.89 -8.83 20.19
C ALA A 50 -3.79 -10.31 20.58
N LEU A 51 -3.60 -11.20 19.60
CA LEU A 51 -3.48 -12.65 19.82
C LEU A 51 -2.19 -13.04 20.54
N ARG A 52 -1.11 -12.29 20.32
CA ARG A 52 0.22 -12.62 20.86
C ARG A 52 0.63 -11.75 22.04
N TYR A 53 -0.24 -10.85 22.50
CA TYR A 53 0.08 -9.89 23.57
C TYR A 53 0.65 -10.57 24.82
N ALA A 54 -0.04 -11.60 25.33
CA ALA A 54 0.39 -12.30 26.54
C ALA A 54 1.71 -13.08 26.38
N ILE A 55 2.06 -13.48 25.15
CA ILE A 55 3.22 -14.33 24.87
C ILE A 55 4.44 -13.47 24.58
N ASP A 56 4.29 -12.49 23.69
CA ASP A 56 5.39 -11.72 23.16
C ASP A 56 5.56 -10.38 23.90
N PHE A 57 4.48 -9.79 24.42
CA PHE A 57 4.46 -8.40 24.89
C PHE A 57 4.37 -8.21 26.41
N ALA A 58 4.01 -9.25 27.17
CA ALA A 58 3.81 -9.16 28.63
C ALA A 58 5.03 -8.67 29.42
N GLN A 59 6.24 -8.84 28.87
CA GLN A 59 7.52 -8.44 29.49
C GLN A 59 7.96 -7.01 29.13
N TYR A 60 7.32 -6.37 28.15
CA TYR A 60 7.73 -5.05 27.67
C TYR A 60 6.87 -3.94 28.29
N GLN A 61 7.52 -2.84 28.66
CA GLN A 61 6.81 -1.65 29.07
C GLN A 61 6.26 -0.94 27.82
N PRO A 62 4.97 -0.56 27.79
CA PRO A 62 4.40 0.10 26.64
C PRO A 62 5.05 1.48 26.44
N PRO A 63 5.47 1.81 25.21
CA PRO A 63 5.99 3.14 24.90
C PRO A 63 4.98 4.26 25.17
N ALA A 64 5.47 5.48 25.34
CA ALA A 64 4.65 6.68 25.40
C ALA A 64 3.69 6.80 24.20
N ALA A 65 2.49 7.34 24.43
CA ALA A 65 1.47 7.50 23.38
C ALA A 65 1.97 8.33 22.18
N SER A 66 2.84 9.32 22.42
CA SER A 66 3.49 10.11 21.36
C SER A 66 4.37 9.24 20.46
N THR A 67 5.15 8.32 21.04
CA THR A 67 5.99 7.37 20.30
C THR A 67 5.13 6.45 19.45
N TRP A 68 4.02 5.94 20.00
CA TRP A 68 3.06 5.12 19.25
C TRP A 68 2.45 5.87 18.07
N LEU A 69 2.03 7.12 18.25
CA LEU A 69 1.44 7.93 17.19
C LEU A 69 2.43 8.16 16.04
N VAL A 70 3.67 8.53 16.38
CA VAL A 70 4.73 8.74 15.37
C VAL A 70 5.07 7.42 14.67
N PHE A 71 5.21 6.32 15.42
CA PHE A 71 5.48 5.00 14.87
C PHE A 71 4.38 4.53 13.92
N LEU A 72 3.11 4.67 14.30
CA LEU A 72 1.97 4.31 13.47
C LEU A 72 1.89 5.18 12.20
N ALA A 73 2.17 6.48 12.31
CA ALA A 73 2.22 7.36 11.15
C ALA A 73 3.31 6.93 10.16
N LEU A 74 4.52 6.64 10.64
CA LEU A 74 5.64 6.17 9.82
C LEU A 74 5.39 4.76 9.25
N PHE A 75 4.77 3.87 10.02
CA PHE A 75 4.35 2.55 9.58
C PHE A 75 3.42 2.65 8.38
N ASN A 76 2.34 3.44 8.49
CA ASN A 76 1.39 3.63 7.39
C ASN A 76 2.05 4.32 6.19
N ALA A 77 2.92 5.31 6.44
CA ALA A 77 3.67 5.97 5.37
C ALA A 77 4.59 5.00 4.61
N ALA A 78 5.28 4.10 5.32
CA ALA A 78 6.15 3.11 4.71
C ALA A 78 5.39 2.11 3.83
N PHE A 79 4.26 1.58 4.31
CA PHE A 79 3.43 0.68 3.50
C PHE A 79 2.81 1.42 2.31
N ALA A 80 2.32 2.65 2.50
CA ALA A 80 1.79 3.45 1.40
C ALA A 80 2.85 3.73 0.33
N LEU A 81 4.08 4.05 0.74
CA LEU A 81 5.20 4.23 -0.16
C LEU A 81 5.59 2.93 -0.86
N ALA A 82 5.63 1.81 -0.14
CA ALA A 82 5.93 0.49 -0.71
C ALA A 82 4.89 0.11 -1.78
N PHE A 83 3.59 0.32 -1.52
CA PHE A 83 2.55 0.03 -2.50
C PHE A 83 2.59 0.99 -3.71
N ALA A 84 2.84 2.27 -3.46
CA ALA A 84 2.94 3.26 -4.53
C ALA A 84 4.14 2.98 -5.47
N THR A 85 5.30 2.69 -4.90
CA THR A 85 6.55 2.43 -5.66
C THR A 85 6.52 1.11 -6.42
N ASN A 86 5.81 0.10 -5.92
CA ASN A 86 5.59 -1.16 -6.66
C ASN A 86 4.50 -1.04 -7.74
N GLY A 87 3.92 0.14 -7.92
CA GLY A 87 3.00 0.43 -9.02
C GLY A 87 1.67 -0.33 -8.94
N LEU A 88 1.31 -0.87 -7.78
CA LEU A 88 0.08 -1.66 -7.54
C LEU A 88 -1.18 -0.95 -8.04
N TYR A 89 -1.21 0.38 -7.96
CA TYR A 89 -2.34 1.20 -8.38
C TYR A 89 -2.37 1.58 -9.86
N THR A 90 -1.36 1.16 -10.63
CA THR A 90 -1.21 1.49 -12.05
C THR A 90 -1.33 0.28 -12.97
N LEU A 91 -1.61 -0.92 -12.43
CA LEU A 91 -1.70 -2.13 -13.23
C LEU A 91 -2.73 -1.96 -14.36
N ARG A 92 -2.25 -2.10 -15.60
CA ARG A 92 -3.11 -2.18 -16.79
C ARG A 92 -3.89 -3.49 -16.74
N ARG A 93 -5.19 -3.43 -17.01
CA ARG A 93 -6.04 -4.61 -17.23
C ARG A 93 -5.38 -5.49 -18.30
N GLY A 94 -4.92 -6.69 -17.93
CA GLY A 94 -4.24 -7.64 -18.84
C GLY A 94 -2.95 -8.27 -18.29
N ILE A 95 -2.49 -7.87 -17.10
CA ILE A 95 -1.34 -8.49 -16.42
C ILE A 95 -1.77 -9.80 -15.73
N SER A 96 -0.88 -10.81 -15.71
CA SER A 96 -1.12 -12.09 -15.04
C SER A 96 -1.34 -11.88 -13.53
N ARG A 97 -2.32 -12.58 -12.95
CA ARG A 97 -2.57 -12.59 -11.49
C ARG A 97 -1.30 -12.93 -10.69
N ILE A 98 -0.41 -13.75 -11.25
CA ILE A 98 0.84 -14.15 -10.62
C ILE A 98 1.83 -12.97 -10.50
N ASP A 99 1.89 -12.10 -11.51
CA ASP A 99 2.74 -10.90 -11.47
C ASP A 99 2.22 -9.88 -10.45
N GLU A 100 0.89 -9.78 -10.32
CA GLU A 100 0.23 -8.92 -9.33
C GLU A 100 0.52 -9.41 -7.90
N SER A 101 0.34 -10.70 -7.62
CA SER A 101 0.70 -11.30 -6.33
C SER A 101 2.19 -11.16 -6.01
N GLY A 102 3.07 -11.24 -7.01
CA GLY A 102 4.51 -11.04 -6.83
C GLY A 102 4.85 -9.61 -6.38
N LYS A 103 4.26 -8.59 -7.02
CA LYS A 103 4.41 -7.18 -6.61
C LYS A 103 3.89 -6.93 -5.21
N LEU A 104 2.77 -7.57 -4.86
CA LEU A 104 2.21 -7.49 -3.53
C LEU A 104 3.17 -8.07 -2.48
N LEU A 105 3.71 -9.26 -2.74
CA LEU A 105 4.65 -9.93 -1.85
C LEU A 105 5.88 -9.05 -1.61
N ILE A 106 6.45 -8.49 -2.68
CA ILE A 106 7.60 -7.59 -2.60
C ILE A 106 7.24 -6.35 -1.78
N ALA A 107 6.11 -5.70 -2.07
CA ALA A 107 5.72 -4.47 -1.40
C ALA A 107 5.43 -4.68 0.09
N VAL A 108 4.72 -5.76 0.46
CA VAL A 108 4.46 -6.11 1.87
C VAL A 108 5.77 -6.43 2.58
N SER A 109 6.70 -7.14 1.93
CA SER A 109 8.01 -7.47 2.52
C SER A 109 8.88 -6.23 2.72
N ILE A 110 8.92 -5.31 1.76
CA ILE A 110 9.60 -4.02 1.89
C ILE A 110 8.96 -3.18 3.00
N GLY A 111 7.63 -3.16 3.09
CA GLY A 111 6.89 -2.49 4.15
C GLY A 111 7.29 -3.01 5.53
N THR A 112 7.23 -4.33 5.73
CA THR A 112 7.64 -4.98 6.98
C THR A 112 9.09 -4.72 7.34
N LEU A 113 10.01 -4.78 6.37
CA LEU A 113 11.43 -4.46 6.61
C LEU A 113 11.61 -2.99 6.99
N SER A 114 10.85 -2.09 6.37
CA SER A 114 10.86 -0.66 6.71
C SER A 114 10.43 -0.41 8.15
N VAL A 115 9.55 -1.25 8.73
CA VAL A 115 9.16 -1.14 10.15
C VAL A 115 10.37 -1.29 11.07
N PHE A 116 11.28 -2.22 10.79
CA PHE A 116 12.53 -2.37 11.55
C PHE A 116 13.42 -1.13 11.43
N LEU A 117 13.58 -0.62 10.20
CA LEU A 117 14.39 0.57 9.95
C LEU A 117 13.81 1.79 10.66
N ILE A 118 12.49 1.97 10.62
CA ILE A 118 11.78 3.04 11.32
C ILE A 118 12.03 2.95 12.82
N ASN A 119 11.86 1.77 13.43
CA ASN A 119 12.08 1.60 14.87
C ASN A 119 13.53 1.94 15.26
N THR A 120 14.49 1.47 14.46
CA THR A 120 15.91 1.76 14.67
C THR A 120 16.19 3.27 14.56
N LEU A 121 15.66 3.93 13.53
CA LEU A 121 15.83 5.38 13.35
C LEU A 121 15.17 6.18 14.47
N LEU A 122 13.97 5.81 14.91
CA LEU A 122 13.26 6.49 16.00
C LEU A 122 14.10 6.54 17.29
N THR A 123 14.78 5.44 17.62
CA THR A 123 15.69 5.42 18.78
C THR A 123 16.87 6.38 18.64
N GLN A 124 17.34 6.67 17.42
CA GLN A 124 18.37 7.69 17.18
C GLN A 124 17.83 9.11 17.43
N PHE A 125 16.55 9.34 17.20
CA PHE A 125 15.85 10.60 17.48
C PHE A 125 15.35 10.71 18.92
N ARG A 126 15.88 9.89 19.85
CA ARG A 126 15.50 9.86 21.28
C ARG A 126 14.05 9.44 21.56
N TYR A 127 13.38 8.78 20.61
CA TYR A 127 12.14 8.09 20.89
C TYR A 127 12.42 6.76 21.59
N GLU A 128 11.44 6.27 22.34
CA GLU A 128 11.50 4.95 22.96
C GLU A 128 11.45 3.84 21.89
N ALA A 129 12.15 2.74 22.14
CA ALA A 129 12.10 1.59 21.25
C ALA A 129 10.71 0.94 21.34
N VAL A 130 10.04 0.79 20.20
CA VAL A 130 8.80 0.00 20.15
C VAL A 130 9.20 -1.48 20.20
N PRO A 131 8.62 -2.29 21.10
CA PRO A 131 8.91 -3.72 21.12
C PRO A 131 8.43 -4.33 19.81
N LEU A 132 9.35 -4.89 19.03
CA LEU A 132 9.06 -5.56 17.77
C LEU A 132 9.61 -7.00 17.79
N PRO A 133 8.97 -7.92 18.52
CA PRO A 133 9.36 -9.32 18.53
C PRO A 133 9.29 -9.89 17.11
N ALA A 134 10.33 -10.61 16.71
CA ALA A 134 10.45 -11.18 15.36
C ALA A 134 9.25 -12.07 15.00
N ALA A 135 8.71 -12.81 15.98
CA ALA A 135 7.51 -13.62 15.80
C ALA A 135 6.29 -12.78 15.44
N THR A 136 6.04 -11.67 16.14
CA THR A 136 4.91 -10.78 15.85
C THR A 136 5.02 -10.19 14.45
N LEU A 137 6.22 -9.79 14.03
CA LEU A 137 6.44 -9.29 12.67
C LEU A 137 6.25 -10.36 11.59
N ALA A 138 6.71 -11.59 11.85
CA ALA A 138 6.52 -12.71 10.93
C ALA A 138 5.04 -13.07 10.77
N TRP A 139 4.28 -13.15 11.87
CA TRP A 139 2.85 -13.42 11.84
C TRP A 139 2.06 -12.25 11.25
N GLY A 140 2.44 -11.01 11.53
CA GLY A 140 1.84 -9.81 10.94
C GLY A 140 2.07 -9.74 9.43
N TRP A 141 3.28 -10.06 8.97
CA TRP A 141 3.61 -10.18 7.55
C TRP A 141 2.79 -11.28 6.86
N ALA A 142 2.71 -12.48 7.46
CA ALA A 142 1.93 -13.59 6.91
C ALA A 142 0.44 -13.25 6.84
N GLY A 143 -0.10 -12.63 7.90
CA GLY A 143 -1.49 -12.15 7.93
C GLY A 143 -1.76 -11.04 6.90
N ALA A 144 -0.82 -10.12 6.71
CA ALA A 144 -0.94 -9.06 5.71
C ALA A 144 -0.96 -9.63 4.29
N LEU A 145 -0.13 -10.63 3.99
CA LEU A 145 -0.19 -11.34 2.71
C LEU A 145 -1.54 -12.03 2.53
N ALA A 146 -2.05 -12.71 3.55
CA ALA A 146 -3.32 -13.43 3.48
C ALA A 146 -4.54 -12.52 3.31
N LEU A 147 -4.50 -11.29 3.84
CA LEU A 147 -5.61 -10.34 3.76
C LEU A 147 -5.59 -9.47 2.50
N VAL A 148 -4.43 -9.33 1.86
CA VAL A 148 -4.26 -8.45 0.69
C VAL A 148 -4.18 -9.25 -0.62
N LEU A 149 -3.87 -10.56 -0.58
CA LEU A 149 -4.00 -11.49 -1.72
C LEU A 149 -5.47 -11.88 -2.00
#